data_AF-A0A640KMH1-F1
#
_entry.id   AF-A0A640KMH1-F1
#
_cell.length_a   1.000
_cell.length_b   1.000
_cell.length_c   1.000
_cell.angle_alpha   90.00
_cell.angle_beta   90.00
_cell.angle_gamma   90.00
#
_symmetry.space_group_name_H-M   'P 1'
#
loop_
_entity.id
_entity.type
_entity.pdbx_description
1 polymer ?
#
loop_
_entity_poly.entity_id
_entity_poly.type
_entity_poly.pdbx_seq_one_letter_code
_entity_poly.pdbx_strand_id
1 'polypeptide(L)'
;MEAYMHTLRLRVRDAAHSCWTIAFPSDRPSGVYSVYTCIINSSLLAWSFSVALSHRCEKMAGRWLYAGMAHCFINMFFGVLVVVLTRRQISGGIPEETSQWLVCFSNPLIIVYSLYLVWEIAWMIAVGQFSARNPHTICSSHLNVQVGFFVFYLLIGFVLFYGTFITERLRRPRWRRFAAMRYDYLDRTRNRYTARGNDGRTSLGGSGEPVDLDRAGMWTFDGTERTTIQDYASIVDDSTMAAGDGQARNSRAAGSCRQPGE
;
A
#
# COMPACT_ATOMS: atom_id res chain seq x y z
N MET A 1 34.72 -14.64 26.23
CA MET A 1 34.26 -13.30 25.83
C MET A 1 33.84 -13.26 24.35
N GLU A 2 34.56 -13.92 23.44
CA GLU A 2 34.20 -14.03 22.00
C GLU A 2 32.85 -14.68 21.71
N ALA A 3 32.49 -15.77 22.42
CA ALA A 3 31.20 -16.45 22.22
C ALA A 3 30.01 -15.51 22.48
N TYR A 4 30.10 -14.65 23.50
CA TYR A 4 29.06 -13.68 23.85
C TYR A 4 28.90 -12.58 22.78
N MET A 5 30.01 -12.06 22.25
CA MET A 5 30.02 -11.11 21.14
C MET A 5 29.36 -11.71 19.88
N HIS A 6 29.61 -13.00 19.62
CA HIS A 6 29.06 -13.69 18.46
C HIS A 6 27.54 -13.89 18.57
N THR A 7 27.04 -14.29 19.75
CA THR A 7 25.60 -14.43 20.01
C THR A 7 24.87 -13.08 19.94
N LEU A 8 25.48 -12.02 20.48
CA LEU A 8 24.90 -10.68 20.46
C LEU A 8 24.81 -10.13 19.03
N ARG A 9 25.84 -10.35 18.20
CA ARG A 9 25.84 -9.96 16.78
C ARG A 9 24.76 -10.68 15.98
N LEU A 10 24.54 -11.97 16.24
CA LEU A 10 23.47 -12.76 15.60
C LEU A 10 22.09 -12.23 16.00
N ARG A 11 21.84 -11.98 17.29
CA ARG A 11 20.56 -11.42 17.75
C ARG A 11 20.26 -10.04 17.18
N VAL A 12 21.27 -9.17 17.10
CA VAL A 12 21.12 -7.85 16.47
C VAL A 12 20.81 -7.98 14.98
N ARG A 13 21.48 -8.92 14.28
CA ARG A 13 21.22 -9.20 12.87
C ARG A 13 19.80 -9.74 12.65
N ASP A 14 19.35 -10.67 13.47
CA ASP A 14 18.00 -11.25 13.37
C ASP A 14 16.92 -10.22 13.71
N ALA A 15 17.13 -9.40 14.73
CA ALA A 15 16.24 -8.30 15.07
C ALA A 15 16.19 -7.26 13.93
N ALA A 16 17.34 -6.91 13.36
CA ALA A 16 17.42 -6.01 12.22
C ALA A 16 16.72 -6.59 10.98
N HIS A 17 16.89 -7.88 10.72
CA HIS A 17 16.25 -8.56 9.60
C HIS A 17 14.73 -8.62 9.78
N SER A 18 14.25 -8.92 11.00
CA SER A 18 12.83 -8.93 11.33
C SER A 18 12.20 -7.53 11.22
N CYS A 19 12.89 -6.50 11.73
CA CYS A 19 12.46 -5.12 11.57
C CYS A 19 12.39 -4.72 10.08
N TRP A 20 13.39 -5.12 9.30
CA TRP A 20 13.43 -4.88 7.86
C TRP A 20 12.28 -5.53 7.12
N THR A 21 11.95 -6.80 7.39
CA THR A 21 10.86 -7.52 6.72
C THR A 21 9.48 -6.98 7.11
N ILE A 22 9.34 -6.47 8.34
CA ILE A 22 8.12 -5.79 8.79
C ILE A 22 7.97 -4.41 8.12
N ALA A 23 9.07 -3.65 8.03
CA ALA A 23 9.07 -2.31 7.43
C ALA A 23 8.91 -2.36 5.90
N PHE A 24 9.52 -3.34 5.24
CA PHE A 24 9.52 -3.52 3.79
C PHE A 24 9.03 -4.93 3.42
N PRO A 25 7.72 -5.19 3.60
CA PRO A 25 7.14 -6.48 3.27
C PRO A 25 7.12 -6.68 1.76
N SER A 26 7.36 -7.91 1.30
CA SER A 26 7.42 -8.25 -0.13
C SER A 26 6.06 -8.39 -0.81
N ASP A 27 5.01 -8.62 -0.03
CA ASP A 27 3.64 -8.94 -0.46
C ASP A 27 2.71 -7.72 -0.48
N ARG A 28 3.11 -6.60 0.14
CA ARG A 28 2.27 -5.41 0.33
C ARG A 28 3.10 -4.12 0.34
N PRO A 29 2.50 -2.95 0.11
CA PRO A 29 3.21 -1.68 0.25
C PRO A 29 3.69 -1.49 1.68
N SER A 30 4.89 -0.92 1.81
CA SER A 30 5.47 -0.53 3.08
C SER A 30 4.53 0.39 3.86
N GLY A 31 4.39 0.13 5.16
CA GLY A 31 3.67 1.02 6.08
C GLY A 31 4.51 2.19 6.59
N VAL A 32 5.78 2.29 6.19
CA VAL A 32 6.75 3.26 6.74
C VAL A 32 6.28 4.70 6.52
N TYR A 33 5.72 5.01 5.35
CA TYR A 33 5.13 6.32 5.09
C TYR A 33 4.02 6.66 6.10
N SER A 34 3.04 5.77 6.31
CA SER A 34 1.97 5.99 7.28
C SER A 34 2.50 6.14 8.70
N VAL A 35 3.47 5.32 9.11
CA VAL A 35 4.06 5.39 10.46
C VAL A 35 4.78 6.73 10.65
N TYR A 36 5.60 7.12 9.68
CA TYR A 36 6.29 8.41 9.64
C TYR A 36 5.29 9.56 9.76
N THR A 37 4.26 9.57 8.92
CA THR A 37 3.22 10.60 8.92
C THR A 37 2.51 10.68 10.27
N CYS A 38 2.14 9.55 10.87
CA CYS A 38 1.52 9.53 12.19
C CYS A 38 2.44 10.10 13.27
N ILE A 39 3.69 9.66 13.36
CA ILE A 39 4.62 10.07 14.42
C ILE A 39 4.93 11.56 14.33
N ILE A 40 5.32 12.05 13.14
CA ILE A 40 5.72 13.45 12.96
C ILE A 40 4.55 14.39 13.21
N ASN A 41 3.39 14.12 12.62
CA ASN A 41 2.23 15.00 12.78
C ASN A 41 1.65 14.93 14.19
N SER A 42 1.64 13.76 14.86
CA SER A 42 1.20 13.67 16.26
C SER A 42 2.11 14.46 17.19
N SER A 43 3.43 14.39 16.96
CA SER A 43 4.41 15.10 17.79
C SER A 43 4.26 16.62 17.64
N LEU A 44 4.14 17.11 16.40
CA LEU A 44 3.91 18.53 16.15
C LEU A 44 2.56 19.00 16.69
N LEU A 45 1.51 18.17 16.56
CA LEU A 45 0.19 18.47 17.06
C LEU A 45 0.18 18.59 18.59
N ALA A 46 0.78 17.64 19.31
CA ALA A 46 0.88 17.67 20.76
C ALA A 46 1.62 18.93 21.25
N TRP A 47 2.73 19.28 20.60
CA TRP A 47 3.46 20.50 20.93
C TRP A 47 2.65 21.76 20.62
N SER A 48 2.01 21.82 19.46
CA SER A 48 1.19 22.96 19.05
C SER A 48 -0.03 23.14 19.96
N PHE A 49 -0.61 22.05 20.45
CA PHE A 49 -1.69 22.07 21.43
C PHE A 49 -1.20 22.68 22.76
N SER A 50 -0.01 22.26 23.23
CA SER A 50 0.61 22.85 24.42
C SER A 50 0.82 24.37 24.27
N VAL A 51 1.28 24.83 23.11
CA VAL A 51 1.51 26.26 22.84
C VAL A 51 0.19 27.03 22.76
N ALA A 52 -0.82 26.48 22.09
CA ALA A 52 -2.14 27.10 21.99
C ALA A 52 -2.82 27.32 23.35
N LEU A 53 -2.61 26.40 24.31
CA LEU A 53 -3.14 26.53 25.66
C LEU A 53 -2.29 27.44 26.57
N SER A 54 -0.98 27.46 26.38
CA SER A 54 -0.06 28.15 27.30
C SER A 54 0.07 29.65 27.04
N HIS A 55 -0.23 30.10 25.81
CA HIS A 55 -0.01 31.49 25.41
C HIS A 55 -1.25 32.11 24.78
N ARG A 56 -1.54 33.37 25.16
CA ARG A 56 -2.57 34.17 24.50
C ARG A 56 -2.04 34.69 23.18
N CYS A 57 -2.23 33.92 22.12
CA CYS A 57 -1.94 34.39 20.77
C CYS A 57 -2.92 35.49 20.35
N GLU A 58 -2.45 36.45 19.56
CA GLU A 58 -3.33 37.35 18.82
C GLU A 58 -4.30 36.54 17.96
N LYS A 59 -5.54 37.05 17.78
CA LYS A 59 -6.60 36.33 17.06
C LYS A 59 -6.17 35.81 15.69
N MET A 60 -5.38 36.59 14.95
CA MET A 60 -4.89 36.20 13.63
C MET A 60 -3.81 35.11 13.71
N ALA A 61 -2.80 35.27 14.58
CA ALA A 61 -1.79 34.24 14.79
C ALA A 61 -2.40 32.92 15.31
N GLY A 62 -3.41 33.01 16.19
CA GLY A 62 -4.17 31.86 16.66
C GLY A 62 -4.90 31.11 15.54
N ARG A 63 -5.54 31.82 14.60
CA ARG A 63 -6.18 31.19 13.43
C ARG A 63 -5.19 30.42 12.57
N TRP A 64 -4.02 31.00 12.30
CA TRP A 64 -2.96 30.30 11.58
C TRP A 64 -2.48 29.08 12.37
N LEU A 65 -2.29 29.19 13.68
CA LEU A 65 -1.87 28.08 14.54
C LEU A 65 -2.86 26.91 14.47
N TYR A 66 -4.15 27.19 14.60
CA TYR A 66 -5.19 26.17 14.51
C TYR A 66 -5.28 25.55 13.11
N ALA A 67 -5.08 26.34 12.05
CA ALA A 67 -4.98 25.81 10.70
C ALA A 67 -3.81 24.84 10.56
N GLY A 68 -2.62 25.18 11.10
CA GLY A 68 -1.47 24.29 11.14
C GLY A 68 -1.74 22.99 11.91
N MET A 69 -2.47 23.07 13.02
CA MET A 69 -2.91 21.88 13.77
C MET A 69 -3.90 21.03 12.96
N ALA A 70 -4.83 21.65 12.23
CA ALA A 70 -5.73 20.95 11.33
C ALA A 70 -4.96 20.25 10.20
N HIS A 71 -3.89 20.87 9.67
CA HIS A 71 -3.02 20.23 8.70
C HIS A 71 -2.39 18.94 9.26
N CYS A 72 -1.95 18.95 10.53
CA CYS A 72 -1.42 17.75 11.18
C CYS A 72 -2.45 16.60 11.19
N PHE A 73 -3.70 16.88 11.58
CA PHE A 73 -4.76 15.88 11.61
C PHE A 73 -5.08 15.31 10.22
N ILE A 74 -5.21 16.18 9.22
CA ILE A 74 -5.52 15.77 7.85
C ILE A 74 -4.39 14.90 7.31
N ASN A 75 -3.13 15.30 7.51
CA ASN A 75 -1.97 14.51 7.11
C ASN A 75 -1.94 13.13 7.77
N MET A 76 -2.20 13.02 9.07
CA MET A 76 -2.32 11.72 9.75
C MET A 76 -3.36 10.82 9.09
N PHE A 77 -4.56 11.36 8.85
CA PHE A 77 -5.66 10.59 8.29
C PHE A 77 -5.36 10.11 6.87
N PHE A 78 -4.85 11.01 6.01
CA PHE A 78 -4.48 10.64 4.65
C PHE A 78 -3.27 9.69 4.59
N GLY A 79 -2.30 9.83 5.49
CA GLY A 79 -1.17 8.91 5.60
C GLY A 79 -1.62 7.45 5.79
N VAL A 80 -2.61 7.24 6.67
CA VAL A 80 -3.21 5.91 6.90
C VAL A 80 -4.08 5.48 5.73
N LEU A 81 -4.95 6.38 5.23
CA LEU A 81 -5.87 6.07 4.14
C LEU A 81 -5.15 5.62 2.88
N VAL A 82 -4.05 6.29 2.50
CA VAL A 82 -3.23 5.92 1.34
C VAL A 82 -2.86 4.43 1.42
N VAL A 83 -2.32 3.98 2.55
CA VAL A 83 -1.90 2.58 2.74
C VAL A 83 -3.10 1.63 2.68
N VAL A 84 -4.22 1.98 3.32
CA VAL A 84 -5.44 1.16 3.31
C VAL A 84 -6.01 1.00 1.90
N LEU A 85 -6.09 2.10 1.16
CA LEU A 85 -6.65 2.13 -0.19
C LEU A 85 -5.76 1.38 -1.18
N THR A 86 -4.44 1.57 -1.11
CA THR A 86 -3.49 0.81 -1.94
C THR A 86 -3.58 -0.68 -1.64
N ARG A 87 -3.69 -1.09 -0.37
CA ARG A 87 -3.88 -2.51 -0.01
C ARG A 87 -5.19 -3.06 -0.56
N ARG A 88 -6.29 -2.30 -0.48
CA ARG A 88 -7.58 -2.70 -1.07
C ARG A 88 -7.47 -2.86 -2.59
N GLN A 89 -6.82 -1.94 -3.28
CA GLN A 89 -6.58 -2.06 -4.72
C GLN A 89 -5.76 -3.30 -5.09
N ILE A 90 -4.71 -3.61 -4.31
CA ILE A 90 -3.93 -4.85 -4.51
C ILE A 90 -4.80 -6.09 -4.30
N SER A 91 -5.67 -6.10 -3.30
CA SER A 91 -6.60 -7.21 -3.06
C SER A 91 -7.66 -7.38 -4.16
N GLY A 92 -8.01 -6.31 -4.89
CA GLY A 92 -8.89 -6.37 -6.06
C GLY A 92 -8.21 -6.89 -7.32
N GLY A 93 -6.88 -7.06 -7.30
CA GLY A 93 -6.09 -7.37 -8.48
C GLY A 93 -5.88 -6.12 -9.34
N ILE A 94 -4.71 -6.02 -9.97
CA ILE A 94 -4.41 -4.89 -10.85
C ILE A 94 -3.74 -5.40 -12.13
N PRO A 95 -4.22 -5.02 -13.33
CA PRO A 95 -3.65 -5.50 -14.58
C PRO A 95 -2.16 -5.16 -14.70
N GLU A 96 -1.40 -6.05 -15.33
CA GLU A 96 0.04 -5.86 -15.51
C GLU A 96 0.37 -4.68 -16.46
N GLU A 97 -0.52 -4.43 -17.42
CA GLU A 97 -0.46 -3.36 -18.42
C GLU A 97 -0.58 -1.95 -17.79
N THR A 98 -1.19 -1.86 -16.60
CA THR A 98 -1.50 -0.56 -15.97
C THR A 98 -0.23 0.07 -15.39
N SER A 99 0.04 1.33 -15.77
CA SER A 99 1.16 2.10 -15.22
C SER A 99 0.98 2.36 -13.72
N GLN A 100 2.08 2.37 -12.96
CA GLN A 100 2.02 2.58 -11.51
C GLN A 100 1.41 3.94 -11.12
N TRP A 101 1.68 4.98 -11.93
CA TRP A 101 1.08 6.29 -11.77
C TRP A 101 -0.43 6.26 -11.96
N LEU A 102 -0.92 5.56 -12.98
CA LEU A 102 -2.35 5.42 -13.21
C LEU A 102 -3.01 4.64 -12.08
N VAL A 103 -2.35 3.61 -11.53
CA VAL A 103 -2.84 2.90 -10.34
C VAL A 103 -2.95 3.84 -9.14
N CYS A 104 -1.91 4.64 -8.89
CA CYS A 104 -1.90 5.60 -7.79
C CYS A 104 -3.01 6.65 -7.91
N PHE A 105 -3.19 7.24 -9.10
CA PHE A 105 -4.19 8.28 -9.37
C PHE A 105 -5.58 7.75 -9.76
N SER A 106 -5.75 6.44 -9.93
CA SER A 106 -7.07 5.84 -10.14
C SER A 106 -7.98 6.03 -8.92
N ASN A 107 -7.39 6.29 -7.75
CA ASN A 107 -8.16 6.54 -6.54
C ASN A 107 -8.45 8.05 -6.39
N PRO A 108 -9.73 8.48 -6.40
CA PRO A 108 -10.08 9.88 -6.28
C PRO A 108 -9.58 10.52 -4.98
N LEU A 109 -9.46 9.73 -3.89
CA LEU A 109 -8.95 10.24 -2.62
C LEU A 109 -7.48 10.65 -2.68
N ILE A 110 -6.68 10.00 -3.53
CA ILE A 110 -5.27 10.37 -3.76
C ILE A 110 -5.19 11.69 -4.54
N ILE A 111 -6.10 11.92 -5.48
CA ILE A 111 -6.20 13.19 -6.21
C ILE A 111 -6.57 14.32 -5.24
N VAL A 112 -7.59 14.10 -4.40
CA VAL A 112 -8.02 15.06 -3.37
C VAL A 112 -6.86 15.37 -2.41
N TYR A 113 -6.11 14.35 -1.98
CA TYR A 113 -4.94 14.57 -1.13
C TYR A 113 -3.85 15.38 -1.85
N SER A 114 -3.62 15.12 -3.13
CA SER A 114 -2.64 15.87 -3.93
C SER A 114 -3.01 17.35 -4.04
N LEU A 115 -4.29 17.66 -4.26
CA LEU A 115 -4.80 19.03 -4.25
C LEU A 115 -4.66 19.67 -2.86
N TYR A 116 -4.91 18.89 -1.81
CA TYR A 116 -4.70 19.34 -0.44
C TYR A 116 -3.22 19.66 -0.15
N LEU A 117 -2.27 18.88 -0.65
CA LEU A 117 -0.83 19.18 -0.49
C LEU A 117 -0.45 20.49 -1.19
N VAL A 118 -1.02 20.79 -2.36
CA VAL A 118 -0.84 22.09 -3.02
C VAL A 118 -1.38 23.22 -2.15
N TRP A 119 -2.55 23.02 -1.54
CA TRP A 119 -3.13 23.97 -0.60
C TRP A 119 -2.27 24.15 0.66
N GLU A 120 -1.70 23.08 1.21
CA GLU A 120 -0.77 23.12 2.34
C GLU A 120 0.49 23.93 2.01
N ILE A 121 1.02 23.80 0.78
CA ILE A 121 2.14 24.62 0.31
C ILE A 121 1.75 26.10 0.26
N ALA A 122 0.59 26.42 -0.30
CA ALA A 122 0.09 27.80 -0.33
C ALA A 122 -0.07 28.38 1.09
N TRP A 123 -0.58 27.58 2.03
CA TRP A 123 -0.70 27.94 3.43
C TRP A 123 0.68 28.22 4.06
N MET A 124 1.67 27.35 3.84
CA MET A 124 3.02 27.54 4.38
C MET A 124 3.66 28.84 3.88
N ILE A 125 3.50 29.16 2.59
CA ILE A 125 4.00 30.41 2.00
C ILE A 125 3.32 31.62 2.66
N ALA A 126 2.00 31.57 2.82
CA ALA A 126 1.24 32.64 3.46
C ALA A 126 1.65 32.86 4.93
N VAL A 127 1.85 31.78 5.69
CA VAL A 127 2.31 31.84 7.08
C VAL A 127 3.73 32.35 7.19
N GLY A 128 4.62 31.95 6.28
CA GLY A 128 5.99 32.48 6.22
C GLY A 128 6.00 34.00 6.00
N GLN A 129 5.17 34.50 5.08
CA GLN A 129 5.02 35.95 4.86
C GLN A 129 4.40 36.66 6.06
N PHE A 130 3.40 36.07 6.71
CA PHE A 130 2.79 36.61 7.92
C PHE A 130 3.81 36.73 9.06
N SER A 131 4.61 35.70 9.26
CA SER A 131 5.59 35.65 10.35
C SER A 131 6.76 36.59 10.12
N ALA A 132 7.20 36.76 8.87
CA ALA A 132 8.22 37.76 8.52
C ALA A 132 7.76 39.20 8.84
N ARG A 133 6.45 39.48 8.73
CA ARG A 133 5.87 40.79 9.05
C ARG A 133 5.60 40.99 10.55
N ASN A 134 5.56 39.91 11.34
CA ASN A 134 5.19 39.97 12.77
C ASN A 134 6.18 39.19 13.67
N PRO A 135 7.50 39.48 13.62
CA PRO A 135 8.54 38.62 14.20
C PRO A 135 8.58 38.60 15.74
N HIS A 136 7.82 39.45 16.42
CA HIS A 136 7.97 39.68 17.87
C HIS A 136 7.02 38.88 18.77
N THR A 137 6.22 37.97 18.23
CA THR A 137 5.28 37.16 19.04
C THR A 137 5.73 35.70 19.15
N ILE A 138 5.58 35.11 20.34
CA ILE A 138 5.87 33.68 20.59
C ILE A 138 5.11 32.79 19.59
N CYS A 139 3.85 33.12 19.31
CA CYS A 139 3.03 32.37 18.37
C CYS A 139 3.53 32.50 16.93
N SER A 140 4.06 33.65 16.52
CA SER A 140 4.70 33.79 15.20
C SER A 140 5.99 32.98 15.10
N SER A 141 6.79 32.92 16.18
CA SER A 141 7.95 32.04 16.22
C SER A 141 7.55 30.57 16.09
N HIS A 142 6.48 30.14 16.77
CA HIS A 142 5.96 28.77 16.66
C HIS A 142 5.41 28.46 15.27
N LEU A 143 4.76 29.43 14.61
CA LEU A 143 4.30 29.29 13.22
C LEU A 143 5.47 29.02 12.25
N ASN A 144 6.60 29.72 12.41
CA ASN A 144 7.80 29.45 11.61
C ASN A 144 8.32 28.03 11.84
N VAL A 145 8.30 27.56 13.09
CA VAL A 145 8.67 26.18 13.43
C VAL A 145 7.71 25.18 12.75
N GLN A 146 6.39 25.42 12.81
CA GLN A 146 5.41 24.58 12.10
C GLN A 146 5.68 24.51 10.60
N VAL A 147 5.97 25.64 9.95
CA VAL A 147 6.32 25.68 8.52
C VAL A 147 7.58 24.85 8.26
N GLY A 148 8.63 25.02 9.06
CA GLY A 148 9.85 24.22 8.94
C GLY A 148 9.59 22.72 9.09
N PHE A 149 8.75 22.34 10.06
CA PHE A 149 8.30 20.96 10.25
C PHE A 149 7.54 20.42 9.04
N PHE A 150 6.63 21.21 8.45
CA PHE A 150 5.89 20.78 7.27
C PHE A 150 6.77 20.66 6.03
N VAL A 151 7.76 21.54 5.84
CA VAL A 151 8.75 21.39 4.77
C VAL A 151 9.53 20.10 4.94
N PHE A 152 10.04 19.81 6.13
CA PHE A 152 10.74 18.56 6.43
C PHE A 152 9.83 17.34 6.25
N TYR A 153 8.58 17.45 6.72
CA TYR A 153 7.53 16.45 6.56
C TYR A 153 7.33 16.10 5.09
N LEU A 154 7.15 17.09 4.23
CA LEU A 154 6.92 16.90 2.79
C LEU A 154 8.14 16.32 2.08
N LEU A 155 9.35 16.80 2.38
CA LEU A 155 10.57 16.29 1.72
C LEU A 155 10.79 14.81 1.99
N ILE A 156 10.78 14.39 3.27
CA ILE A 156 10.96 12.99 3.62
C ILE A 156 9.72 12.17 3.27
N GLY A 157 8.53 12.73 3.48
CA GLY A 157 7.26 12.10 3.12
C GLY A 157 7.21 11.75 1.65
N PHE A 158 7.66 12.66 0.78
CA PHE A 158 7.78 12.42 -0.66
C PHE A 158 8.76 11.28 -0.95
N VAL A 159 9.95 11.28 -0.34
CA VAL A 159 10.94 10.20 -0.53
C VAL A 159 10.38 8.84 -0.09
N LEU A 160 9.72 8.78 1.07
CA LEU A 160 9.12 7.54 1.60
C LEU A 160 7.93 7.07 0.74
N PHE A 161 7.08 8.01 0.32
CA PHE A 161 5.95 7.73 -0.56
C PHE A 161 6.45 7.16 -1.89
N TYR A 162 7.39 7.86 -2.55
CA TYR A 162 8.01 7.38 -3.78
C TYR A 162 8.71 6.03 -3.58
N GLY A 163 9.43 5.85 -2.48
CA GLY A 163 10.07 4.57 -2.15
C GLY A 163 9.08 3.41 -2.05
N THR A 164 7.87 3.68 -1.56
CA THR A 164 6.79 2.69 -1.42
C THR A 164 6.25 2.22 -2.78
N PHE A 165 6.24 3.10 -3.79
CA PHE A 165 5.65 2.83 -5.10
C PHE A 165 6.66 2.53 -6.21
N ILE A 166 7.86 3.12 -6.17
CA ILE A 166 8.79 3.15 -7.31
C ILE A 166 9.97 2.18 -7.14
N THR A 167 10.36 1.76 -5.93
CA THR A 167 11.69 1.15 -5.78
C THR A 167 11.77 -0.07 -4.86
N GLU A 168 11.74 -1.26 -5.46
CA GLU A 168 12.79 -2.23 -5.16
C GLU A 168 13.86 -2.12 -6.26
N ARG A 169 14.94 -1.35 -6.03
CA ARG A 169 16.12 -1.27 -6.94
C ARG A 169 15.81 -1.05 -8.43
N LEU A 170 15.02 -0.03 -8.78
CA LEU A 170 14.63 0.30 -10.17
C LEU A 170 13.86 -0.82 -10.91
N ARG A 171 13.31 -1.80 -10.18
CA ARG A 171 12.46 -2.86 -10.72
C ARG A 171 11.02 -2.70 -10.22
N ARG A 172 10.08 -3.26 -10.98
CA ARG A 172 8.67 -3.36 -10.56
C ARG A 172 8.60 -3.99 -9.15
N PRO A 173 7.87 -3.39 -8.20
CA PRO A 173 7.84 -3.87 -6.83
C PRO A 173 7.21 -5.26 -6.75
N ARG A 174 7.66 -6.10 -5.82
CA ARG A 174 7.22 -7.51 -5.72
C ARG A 174 5.71 -7.67 -5.57
N TRP A 175 5.09 -6.80 -4.78
CA TRP A 175 3.63 -6.77 -4.61
C TRP A 175 2.87 -6.53 -5.92
N ARG A 176 3.51 -5.94 -6.94
CA ARG A 176 2.91 -5.72 -8.26
C ARG A 176 2.69 -7.03 -9.03
N ARG A 177 3.65 -7.96 -8.94
CA ARG A 177 3.50 -9.30 -9.55
C ARG A 177 2.38 -10.07 -8.88
N PHE A 178 2.28 -9.98 -7.55
CA PHE A 178 1.18 -10.58 -6.81
C PHE A 178 -0.18 -10.02 -7.23
N ALA A 179 -0.29 -8.69 -7.35
CA ALA A 179 -1.52 -8.03 -7.80
C ALA A 179 -1.93 -8.44 -9.23
N ALA A 180 -0.96 -8.62 -10.15
CA ALA A 180 -1.21 -9.06 -11.52
C ALA A 180 -1.70 -10.51 -11.57
N MET A 181 -1.03 -11.44 -10.87
CA MET A 181 -1.46 -12.84 -10.81
C MET A 181 -2.88 -12.98 -10.23
N ARG A 182 -3.21 -12.17 -9.20
CA ARG A 182 -4.55 -12.14 -8.61
C ARG A 182 -5.60 -11.60 -9.57
N TYR A 183 -5.25 -10.58 -10.37
CA TYR A 183 -6.12 -10.08 -11.42
C TYR A 183 -6.46 -11.16 -12.45
N ASP A 184 -5.44 -11.87 -12.95
CA ASP A 184 -5.63 -12.96 -13.93
C ASP A 184 -6.50 -14.09 -13.40
N TYR A 185 -6.34 -14.44 -12.12
CA TYR A 185 -7.18 -15.43 -11.46
C TYR A 185 -8.64 -14.96 -11.40
N LEU A 186 -8.88 -13.74 -10.91
CA LEU A 186 -10.23 -13.19 -10.78
C LEU A 186 -10.91 -13.06 -12.14
N ASP A 187 -10.19 -12.62 -13.17
CA ASP A 187 -10.70 -12.49 -14.53
C ASP A 187 -11.09 -13.85 -15.13
N ARG A 188 -10.20 -14.86 -15.04
CA ARG A 188 -10.52 -16.23 -15.48
C ARG A 188 -11.72 -16.81 -14.75
N THR A 189 -11.81 -16.58 -13.44
CA THR A 189 -12.92 -17.11 -12.64
C THR A 189 -14.23 -16.44 -13.03
N ARG A 190 -14.24 -15.11 -13.19
CA ARG A 190 -15.40 -14.36 -13.68
C ARG A 190 -15.87 -14.87 -15.03
N ASN A 191 -14.95 -15.01 -15.99
CA ASN A 191 -15.25 -15.47 -17.35
C ASN A 191 -15.83 -16.89 -17.38
N ARG A 192 -15.40 -17.79 -16.48
CA ARG A 192 -15.99 -19.13 -16.34
C ARG A 192 -17.42 -19.09 -15.79
N TYR A 193 -17.71 -18.22 -14.83
CA TYR A 193 -19.06 -18.09 -14.30
C TYR A 193 -20.03 -17.44 -15.30
N THR A 194 -19.61 -16.43 -16.06
CA THR A 194 -20.43 -15.86 -17.15
C THR A 194 -20.63 -16.83 -18.31
N ALA A 195 -19.60 -17.61 -18.69
CA ALA A 195 -19.75 -18.66 -19.71
C ALA A 195 -20.76 -19.72 -19.26
N ARG A 196 -20.65 -20.21 -18.01
CA ARG A 196 -21.58 -21.19 -17.44
C ARG A 196 -23.02 -20.66 -17.31
N GLY A 197 -23.19 -19.37 -17.03
CA GLY A 197 -24.50 -18.72 -17.01
C GLY A 197 -25.13 -18.54 -18.39
N ASN A 198 -24.31 -18.35 -19.43
CA ASN A 198 -24.79 -18.28 -20.82
C ASN A 198 -25.12 -19.67 -21.37
N ASP A 199 -24.37 -20.70 -21.01
CA ASP A 199 -24.66 -22.10 -21.40
C ASP A 199 -25.96 -22.62 -20.76
N GLY A 200 -26.35 -22.09 -19.60
CA GLY A 200 -27.65 -22.35 -18.97
C GLY A 200 -28.84 -21.60 -19.60
N ARG A 201 -28.60 -20.60 -20.46
CA ARG A 201 -29.63 -19.87 -21.20
C ARG A 201 -29.81 -20.34 -22.65
N THR A 202 -28.83 -21.05 -23.21
CA THR A 202 -28.91 -21.63 -24.56
C THR A 202 -29.45 -23.06 -24.57
N SER A 203 -29.65 -23.71 -23.42
CA SER A 203 -30.34 -25.00 -23.33
C SER A 203 -31.85 -24.84 -23.14
N LEU A 204 -32.57 -24.95 -24.26
CA LEU A 204 -33.98 -25.30 -24.44
C LEU A 204 -35.08 -24.37 -23.91
N GLY A 205 -36.05 -24.13 -24.80
CA GLY A 205 -37.37 -23.61 -24.46
C GLY A 205 -38.00 -24.37 -23.31
N GLY A 206 -38.31 -23.64 -22.25
CA GLY A 206 -39.12 -24.07 -21.14
C GLY A 206 -39.78 -22.84 -20.57
N SER A 207 -41.10 -22.79 -20.63
CA SER A 207 -41.92 -21.76 -20.00
C SER A 207 -41.60 -21.69 -18.51
N GLY A 208 -41.01 -20.59 -18.06
CA GLY A 208 -40.78 -20.32 -16.65
C GLY A 208 -40.44 -18.84 -16.51
N GLU A 209 -41.27 -18.14 -15.74
CA GLU A 209 -41.24 -16.70 -15.52
C GLU A 209 -39.84 -16.09 -15.32
N PRO A 210 -39.62 -14.83 -15.71
CA PRO A 210 -38.42 -14.10 -15.34
C PRO A 210 -38.36 -13.99 -13.81
N VAL A 211 -37.36 -14.64 -13.21
CA VAL A 211 -37.01 -14.42 -11.80
C VAL A 211 -36.51 -12.99 -11.68
N ASP A 212 -37.33 -12.17 -11.03
CA ASP A 212 -37.09 -10.79 -10.67
C ASP A 212 -35.89 -10.70 -9.72
N LEU A 213 -34.72 -10.35 -10.25
CA LEU A 213 -33.44 -10.28 -9.51
C LEU A 213 -33.31 -9.04 -8.62
N ASP A 214 -34.26 -8.11 -8.66
CA ASP A 214 -34.29 -6.91 -7.81
C ASP A 214 -34.67 -7.20 -6.35
N ARG A 215 -34.93 -8.48 -6.00
CA ARG A 215 -35.31 -8.91 -4.65
C ARG A 215 -34.34 -9.88 -3.97
N ALA A 216 -33.14 -10.08 -4.51
CA ALA A 216 -32.05 -10.70 -3.74
C ALA A 216 -31.42 -9.65 -2.82
N GLY A 217 -32.17 -9.33 -1.76
CA GLY A 217 -31.73 -8.42 -0.72
C GLY A 217 -30.40 -8.87 -0.12
N MET A 218 -29.56 -7.86 0.12
CA MET A 218 -28.89 -7.68 1.40
C MET A 218 -28.23 -8.93 1.98
N TRP A 219 -27.19 -9.42 1.30
CA TRP A 219 -26.21 -10.25 1.98
C TRP A 219 -25.37 -9.34 2.88
N THR A 220 -25.63 -9.44 4.18
CA THR A 220 -24.71 -9.05 5.23
C THR A 220 -23.32 -9.53 4.86
N PHE A 221 -22.39 -8.58 4.80
CA PHE A 221 -20.97 -8.80 4.53
C PHE A 221 -20.32 -9.46 5.75
N ASP A 222 -20.79 -10.66 6.13
CA ASP A 222 -20.28 -11.43 7.25
C ASP A 222 -19.65 -12.71 6.70
N GLY A 223 -18.42 -12.53 6.27
CA GLY A 223 -17.68 -13.48 5.48
C GLY A 223 -16.41 -12.83 4.99
N THR A 224 -15.64 -12.28 5.94
CA THR A 224 -14.21 -12.08 5.71
C THR A 224 -13.61 -13.47 5.51
N GLU A 225 -13.70 -13.96 4.28
CA GLU A 225 -12.97 -15.12 3.81
C GLU A 225 -11.50 -14.74 3.89
N ARG A 226 -10.98 -15.03 5.07
CA ARG A 226 -9.59 -15.07 5.47
C ARG A 226 -8.96 -16.21 4.67
N THR A 227 -8.93 -16.10 3.34
CA THR A 227 -8.04 -16.87 2.49
C THR A 227 -6.65 -16.43 2.89
N THR A 228 -6.12 -17.23 3.82
CA THR A 228 -4.85 -17.02 4.48
C THR A 228 -3.76 -16.88 3.43
N ILE A 229 -3.06 -15.75 3.52
CA ILE A 229 -1.78 -15.40 2.86
C ILE A 229 -0.76 -16.57 2.86
N GLN A 230 -0.96 -17.55 3.74
CA GLN A 230 -0.15 -18.75 3.93
C GLN A 230 -0.25 -19.76 2.77
N ASP A 231 -1.39 -19.87 2.06
CA ASP A 231 -1.55 -20.87 0.99
C ASP A 231 -0.87 -20.47 -0.33
N TYR A 232 -0.55 -19.18 -0.51
CA TYR A 232 0.18 -18.71 -1.70
C TYR A 232 1.70 -18.64 -1.46
N ALA A 233 2.15 -18.52 -0.21
CA ALA A 233 3.57 -18.60 0.13
C ALA A 233 4.11 -20.03 -0.06
N SER A 234 3.31 -21.06 0.22
CA SER A 234 3.69 -22.47 0.03
C SER A 234 3.80 -22.87 -1.45
N ILE A 235 3.07 -22.23 -2.36
CA ILE A 235 3.15 -22.51 -3.81
C ILE A 235 4.48 -22.01 -4.42
N VAL A 236 5.12 -21.00 -3.82
CA VAL A 236 6.34 -20.40 -4.39
C VAL A 236 7.62 -21.03 -3.84
N ASP A 237 7.60 -21.55 -2.61
CA ASP A 237 8.78 -22.25 -2.05
C ASP A 237 9.12 -23.55 -2.80
N ASP A 238 8.13 -24.23 -3.41
CA ASP A 238 8.37 -25.45 -4.19
C ASP A 238 8.95 -25.19 -5.60
N SER A 239 8.92 -23.95 -6.10
CA SER A 239 9.34 -23.65 -7.49
C SER A 239 10.71 -22.96 -7.62
N THR A 240 11.40 -22.70 -6.50
CA THR A 240 12.73 -22.02 -6.52
C THR A 240 13.93 -22.92 -6.21
N MET A 241 13.74 -24.24 -6.05
CA MET A 241 14.85 -25.21 -5.87
C MET A 241 15.20 -26.04 -7.12
N ALA A 242 14.54 -25.87 -8.27
CA ALA A 242 14.87 -26.60 -9.49
C ALA A 242 15.83 -25.81 -10.39
N ALA A 243 17.10 -25.73 -9.98
CA ALA A 243 18.19 -25.35 -10.86
C ALA A 243 19.44 -26.18 -10.59
N GLY A 244 19.66 -27.19 -11.43
CA GLY A 244 20.97 -27.82 -11.64
C GLY A 244 21.06 -29.28 -11.19
N ASP A 245 20.79 -30.20 -12.12
CA ASP A 245 21.88 -31.04 -12.64
C ASP A 245 21.43 -31.73 -13.92
N GLY A 246 22.11 -31.36 -15.01
CA GLY A 246 21.92 -31.95 -16.31
C GLY A 246 22.59 -33.32 -16.37
N GLN A 247 21.87 -34.32 -16.87
CA GLN A 247 22.54 -35.45 -17.51
C GLN A 247 21.70 -35.96 -18.68
N ALA A 248 21.99 -35.39 -19.84
CA ALA A 248 21.68 -36.01 -21.12
C ALA A 248 22.48 -37.31 -21.22
N ARG A 249 21.78 -38.45 -21.37
CA ARG A 249 22.40 -39.67 -21.90
C ARG A 249 21.46 -40.40 -22.83
N ASN A 250 21.83 -40.34 -24.11
CA ASN A 250 21.39 -41.18 -25.22
C ASN A 250 21.21 -42.65 -24.82
N SER A 251 20.16 -43.28 -25.36
CA SER A 251 20.22 -44.65 -25.90
C SER A 251 18.99 -44.92 -26.78
N ARG A 252 19.12 -44.66 -28.09
CA ARG A 252 18.40 -45.41 -29.13
C ARG A 252 19.25 -46.64 -29.47
N ALA A 253 18.70 -47.83 -29.22
CA ALA A 253 19.02 -49.10 -29.88
C ALA A 253 17.85 -50.05 -29.52
N ALA A 254 16.95 -50.35 -30.47
CA ALA A 254 17.00 -51.51 -31.36
C ALA A 254 16.81 -52.85 -30.61
N GLY A 255 15.68 -53.50 -30.87
CA GLY A 255 15.36 -54.85 -30.37
C GLY A 255 13.92 -55.25 -30.67
N SER A 256 13.68 -55.75 -31.88
CA SER A 256 12.45 -56.42 -32.29
C SER A 256 12.20 -57.68 -31.47
N CYS A 257 10.93 -58.01 -31.19
CA CYS A 257 10.33 -59.36 -31.23
C CYS A 257 8.83 -59.24 -30.90
N ARG A 258 7.97 -59.27 -31.93
CA ARG A 258 7.07 -60.40 -32.31
C ARG A 258 5.84 -60.57 -31.39
N GLN A 259 4.68 -60.16 -31.89
CA GLN A 259 3.42 -60.88 -31.69
C GLN A 259 3.44 -62.18 -32.53
N PRO A 260 2.64 -63.17 -32.16
CA PRO A 260 1.46 -63.41 -32.99
C PRO A 260 0.19 -63.60 -32.16
N GLY A 261 -0.92 -63.16 -32.73
CA GLY A 261 -2.24 -63.66 -32.38
C GLY A 261 -2.52 -64.94 -33.18
N GLU A 262 -3.19 -65.87 -32.53
CA GLU A 262 -4.45 -66.52 -32.93
C GLU A 262 -5.16 -66.97 -31.64
#